data_AF-A0A2V9UWF3-F1
#
_entry.id   AF-A0A2V9UWF3-F1
#
_cell.length_a   1.000
_cell.length_b   1.000
_cell.length_c   1.000
_cell.angle_alpha   90.00
_cell.angle_beta   90.00
_cell.angle_gamma   90.00
#
_symmetry.space_group_name_H-M   'P 1'
#
loop_
_entity.id
_entity.type
_entity.pdbx_description
1 polymer ?
#
loop_
_entity_poly.entity_id
_entity_poly.type
_entity_poly.pdbx_seq_one_letter_code
_entity_poly.pdbx_strand_id
1 'polypeptide(L)'
;MESGELIRFTYRVLDPSKADALNDKKAEPSLIAPQAGVRLEIPQLEKVGKLRQSAPPEAGKSYWMAFSNKGRIVKPGDHVNIVIGRFRADGLVVE
;
A
#
# COMPACT_ATOMS: atom_id res chain seq x y z
N MET A 1 -0.95 -19.53 -4.56
CA MET A 1 -1.71 -18.41 -5.15
C MET A 1 -2.16 -17.53 -4.00
N GLU A 2 -1.71 -16.26 -3.95
CA GLU A 2 -2.21 -15.31 -2.95
C GLU A 2 -3.74 -15.23 -3.08
N SER A 3 -4.46 -15.25 -1.95
CA SER A 3 -5.93 -15.42 -1.89
C SER A 3 -6.73 -14.27 -2.56
N GLY A 4 -6.06 -13.23 -3.09
CA GLY A 4 -6.68 -11.98 -3.56
C GLY A 4 -7.25 -11.10 -2.43
N GLU A 5 -7.36 -11.64 -1.21
CA GLU A 5 -7.85 -10.96 -0.01
C GLU A 5 -6.91 -9.87 0.52
N LEU A 6 -5.65 -9.88 0.08
CA LEU A 6 -4.65 -8.87 0.39
C LEU A 6 -4.00 -8.41 -0.91
N ILE A 7 -3.83 -7.10 -1.05
CA ILE A 7 -3.06 -6.50 -2.14
C ILE A 7 -1.80 -5.89 -1.55
N ARG A 8 -0.65 -6.33 -2.03
CA ARG A 8 0.65 -5.85 -1.56
C ARG A 8 1.17 -4.74 -2.46
N PHE A 9 1.42 -3.58 -1.86
CA PHE A 9 2.20 -2.52 -2.49
C PHE A 9 3.65 -2.66 -2.04
N THR A 10 4.54 -2.90 -3.00
CA THR A 10 5.99 -3.02 -2.77
C THR A 10 6.70 -1.89 -3.49
N TYR A 11 7.67 -1.27 -2.83
CA TYR A 11 8.46 -0.18 -3.42
C TYR A 11 9.91 -0.27 -2.97
N ARG A 12 10.82 0.24 -3.82
CA ARG A 12 12.24 0.36 -3.52
C ARG A 12 12.59 1.82 -3.26
N VAL A 13 13.29 2.08 -2.16
CA VAL A 13 13.72 3.43 -1.81
C VAL A 13 14.91 3.81 -2.66
N LEU A 14 14.79 4.89 -3.44
CA LEU A 14 15.90 5.50 -4.18
C LEU A 14 16.50 6.68 -3.42
N ASP A 15 15.65 7.44 -2.72
CA ASP A 15 16.00 8.63 -1.95
C ASP A 15 15.29 8.53 -0.58
N PRO A 16 16.03 8.29 0.52
CA PRO A 16 15.46 8.17 1.86
C PRO A 16 14.67 9.40 2.30
N SER A 17 15.14 10.61 1.99
CA SER A 17 14.48 11.85 2.40
C SER A 17 13.14 12.04 1.71
N LYS A 18 13.03 11.66 0.43
CA LYS A 18 11.73 11.67 -0.27
C LYS A 18 10.82 10.54 0.19
N ALA A 19 11.38 9.40 0.57
CA ALA A 19 10.62 8.23 1.00
C ALA A 19 10.10 8.34 2.44
N ASP A 20 10.57 9.29 3.24
CA ASP A 20 10.19 9.44 4.65
C ASP A 20 8.67 9.58 4.83
N ALA A 21 8.01 10.30 3.91
CA ALA A 21 6.56 10.47 3.90
C ALA A 21 5.77 9.15 3.71
N LEU A 22 6.35 8.13 3.08
CA LEU A 22 5.72 6.82 2.88
C LEU A 22 5.66 6.01 4.19
N ASN A 23 6.61 6.25 5.10
CA ASN A 23 6.76 5.53 6.36
C ASN A 23 6.33 6.35 7.59
N ASP A 24 5.88 7.60 7.39
CA ASP A 24 5.30 8.40 8.47
C ASP A 24 4.13 7.63 9.11
N LYS A 25 4.26 7.37 10.40
CA LYS A 25 3.25 6.63 11.16
C LYS A 25 1.91 7.33 11.20
N LYS A 26 1.89 8.67 11.08
CA LYS A 26 0.70 9.53 11.06
C LYS A 26 0.02 9.57 9.69
N ALA A 27 0.73 9.25 8.62
CA ALA A 27 0.15 9.12 7.30
C ALA A 27 -0.53 7.76 7.18
N GLU A 28 -1.85 7.76 6.99
CA GLU A 28 -2.63 6.55 6.78
C GLU A 28 -2.66 6.20 5.28
N PRO A 29 -2.08 5.06 4.87
CA PRO A 29 -2.08 4.65 3.48
C PRO A 29 -3.47 4.19 3.05
N SER A 30 -3.81 4.43 1.79
CA SER A 30 -5.02 3.88 1.18
C SER A 30 -4.77 3.51 -0.28
N LEU A 31 -5.39 2.41 -0.70
CA LEU A 31 -5.48 2.02 -2.10
C LEU A 31 -6.87 2.38 -2.60
N ILE A 32 -6.95 3.19 -3.64
CA ILE A 32 -8.20 3.63 -4.26
C ILE A 32 -8.33 2.89 -5.59
N ALA A 33 -9.44 2.19 -5.80
CA ALA A 33 -9.77 1.56 -7.08
C ALA A 33 -10.94 2.32 -7.71
N PRO A 34 -10.70 3.32 -8.58
CA PRO A 34 -11.74 4.22 -9.06
C PRO A 34 -12.85 3.50 -9.84
N GLN A 35 -12.49 2.51 -10.65
CA GLN A 35 -13.43 1.74 -11.46
C GLN A 35 -14.40 0.92 -10.60
N ALA A 36 -13.91 0.38 -9.48
CA ALA A 36 -14.71 -0.37 -8.52
C ALA A 36 -15.40 0.53 -7.47
N GLY A 37 -15.05 1.82 -7.40
CA GLY A 37 -15.60 2.76 -6.42
C GLY A 37 -15.22 2.43 -4.97
N VAL A 38 -14.12 1.71 -4.74
CA VAL A 38 -13.70 1.28 -3.39
C VAL A 38 -12.39 1.93 -2.94
N ARG A 39 -12.27 2.08 -1.62
CA ARG A 39 -11.04 2.46 -0.93
C ARG A 39 -10.68 1.34 0.04
N LEU A 40 -9.50 0.76 -0.14
CA LEU A 40 -8.95 -0.28 0.71
C LEU A 40 -7.95 0.31 1.69
N GLU A 41 -7.94 -0.24 2.90
CA GLU A 41 -7.10 0.21 4.01
C GLU A 41 -6.16 -0.89 4.48
N ILE A 42 -5.12 -0.51 5.22
CA ILE A 42 -4.23 -1.49 5.86
C ILE A 42 -4.93 -2.06 7.08
N PRO A 43 -5.17 -3.38 7.15
CA PRO A 43 -5.83 -3.98 8.30
C PRO A 43 -4.92 -3.91 9.52
N GLN A 44 -5.52 -3.69 10.69
CA GLN A 44 -4.86 -3.80 11.99
C GLN A 44 -5.24 -5.13 12.63
N LEU A 45 -4.24 -5.98 12.88
CA LEU A 45 -4.44 -7.27 13.54
C LEU A 45 -4.03 -7.17 15.02
N GLU A 46 -4.84 -7.72 15.91
CA GLU A 46 -4.74 -7.55 17.36
C GLU A 46 -3.34 -7.88 17.94
N LYS A 47 -2.65 -8.88 17.38
CA LYS A 47 -1.32 -9.33 17.85
C LYS A 47 -0.16 -8.97 16.91
N VAL A 48 -0.45 -8.48 15.70
CA VAL A 48 0.57 -8.23 14.66
C VAL A 48 0.72 -6.74 14.36
N GLY A 49 -0.31 -5.93 14.64
CA GLY A 49 -0.36 -4.52 14.27
C GLY A 49 -0.81 -4.31 12.83
N LYS A 50 -0.53 -3.12 12.29
CA LYS A 50 -0.79 -2.78 10.88
C LYS A 50 0.16 -3.57 9.98
N LEU A 51 -0.36 -4.14 8.89
CA LEU A 51 0.45 -4.88 7.89
C LEU A 51 1.29 -3.94 7.00
N ARG A 52 2.26 -3.25 7.59
CA ARG A 52 3.22 -2.39 6.90
C ARG A 52 4.57 -2.36 7.60
N GLN A 53 5.64 -2.17 6.82
CA GLN A 53 6.93 -1.78 7.37
C GLN A 53 6.95 -0.27 7.60
N SER A 54 7.37 0.15 8.80
CA SER A 54 7.45 1.58 9.20
C SER A 54 8.81 1.95 9.78
N ALA A 55 9.84 1.16 9.44
CA ALA A 55 11.21 1.52 9.75
C ALA A 55 11.63 2.74 8.90
N PRO A 56 12.58 3.55 9.38
CA PRO A 56 13.16 4.62 8.57
C PRO A 56 13.58 4.08 7.18
N PRO A 57 13.25 4.79 6.09
CA PRO A 57 13.59 4.35 4.74
C PRO A 57 15.10 4.37 4.53
N GLU A 58 15.64 3.33 3.91
CA GLU A 58 17.07 3.19 3.59
C GLU A 58 17.26 3.02 2.09
N ALA A 59 18.23 3.75 1.52
CA ALA A 59 18.49 3.73 0.09
C ALA A 59 18.80 2.30 -0.39
N GLY A 60 18.20 1.93 -1.52
CA GLY A 60 18.39 0.63 -2.14
C GLY A 60 17.58 -0.51 -1.52
N LYS A 61 16.95 -0.33 -0.34
CA LYS A 61 16.10 -1.34 0.30
C LYS A 61 14.66 -1.32 -0.24
N SER A 62 14.02 -2.49 -0.21
CA SER A 62 12.62 -2.66 -0.55
C SER A 62 11.76 -2.70 0.70
N TYR A 63 10.60 -2.07 0.62
CA TYR A 63 9.60 -2.00 1.68
C TYR A 63 8.25 -2.41 1.12
N TRP A 64 7.33 -2.79 2.00
CA TRP A 64 5.97 -3.17 1.61
C TRP A 64 4.90 -2.78 2.62
N MET A 65 3.68 -2.70 2.12
CA MET A 65 2.44 -2.64 2.89
C MET A 65 1.34 -3.45 2.22
N ALA A 66 0.39 -3.97 3.00
CA ALA A 66 -0.71 -4.78 2.48
C ALA A 66 -2.07 -4.16 2.82
N PHE A 67 -2.92 -4.03 1.80
CA PHE A 67 -4.28 -3.53 1.89
C PHE A 67 -5.27 -4.69 1.94
N SER A 68 -6.31 -4.59 2.77
CA SER A 68 -7.38 -5.59 2.82
C SER A 68 -8.31 -5.43 1.63
N ASN A 69 -8.37 -6.45 0.79
CA ASN A 69 -9.28 -6.57 -0.35
C ASN A 69 -10.34 -7.64 -0.06
N LYS A 70 -11.03 -7.49 1.08
CA LYS A 70 -12.06 -8.44 1.51
C LYS A 70 -13.13 -8.58 0.43
N GLY A 71 -13.43 -9.81 0.03
CA GLY A 71 -14.41 -10.07 -1.04
C GLY A 71 -13.84 -9.92 -2.45
N ARG A 72 -12.53 -9.69 -2.59
CA ARG A 72 -11.78 -9.74 -3.86
C ARG A 72 -12.34 -8.79 -4.93
N ILE A 73 -12.68 -7.58 -4.50
CA ILE A 73 -13.31 -6.56 -5.36
C ILE A 73 -12.30 -6.10 -6.41
N VAL A 74 -11.08 -5.80 -5.97
CA VAL A 74 -9.96 -5.44 -6.85
C VAL A 74 -9.28 -6.72 -7.35
N LYS A 75 -8.97 -6.79 -8.64
CA LYS A 75 -8.45 -7.98 -9.33
C LYS A 75 -7.15 -7.67 -10.10
N PRO A 76 -6.36 -8.68 -10.46
CA PRO A 76 -5.26 -8.50 -11.41
C PRO A 76 -5.74 -7.83 -12.70
N GLY A 77 -4.97 -6.86 -13.19
CA GLY A 77 -5.31 -6.00 -14.33
C GLY A 77 -6.04 -4.70 -13.97
N ASP A 78 -6.61 -4.59 -12.77
CA ASP A 78 -7.28 -3.35 -12.34
C ASP A 78 -6.26 -2.23 -12.11
N HIS A 79 -6.70 -1.00 -12.41
CA HIS A 79 -5.91 0.21 -12.15
C HIS A 79 -6.28 0.80 -10.79
N VAL A 80 -5.27 1.04 -9.97
CA VAL A 80 -5.41 1.54 -8.60
C VAL A 80 -4.48 2.73 -8.36
N ASN A 81 -4.84 3.52 -7.36
CA ASN A 81 -4.03 4.64 -6.89
C ASN A 81 -3.62 4.39 -5.44
N ILE A 82 -2.36 4.67 -5.10
CA ILE A 82 -1.88 4.65 -3.72
C ILE A 82 -1.78 6.08 -3.21
N VAL A 83 -2.40 6.35 -2.06
CA VAL A 83 -2.35 7.64 -1.37
C VAL A 83 -1.79 7.43 0.03
N ILE A 84 -0.72 8.17 0.37
CA ILE A 84 -0.09 8.13 1.70
C ILE A 84 0.22 9.55 2.13
N GLY A 85 -0.64 10.14 2.95
CA GLY A 85 -0.55 11.57 3.29
C GLY A 85 -0.61 12.43 2.02
N ARG A 86 0.51 13.07 1.66
CA ARG A 86 0.65 13.86 0.42
C ARG A 86 1.22 13.07 -0.76
N PHE A 87 1.80 11.90 -0.50
CA PHE A 87 2.30 11.04 -1.57
C PHE A 87 1.14 10.43 -2.35
N ARG A 88 1.29 10.40 -3.68
CA ARG A 88 0.33 9.82 -4.60
C ARG A 88 1.06 9.08 -5.72
N ALA A 89 0.62 7.86 -5.99
CA ALA A 89 0.99 7.10 -7.17
C ALA A 89 -0.29 6.65 -7.86
N ASP A 90 -0.57 7.18 -9.04
CA ASP A 90 -1.81 6.93 -9.78
C ASP A 90 -1.61 5.92 -10.91
N GLY A 91 -2.66 5.17 -11.23
CA GLY A 91 -2.71 4.29 -12.40
C GLY A 91 -1.80 3.05 -12.30
N LEU A 92 -1.48 2.61 -11.09
CA LEU A 92 -0.75 1.35 -10.88
C LEU A 92 -1.62 0.17 -11.28
N VAL A 93 -1.05 -0.80 -11.98
CA VAL A 93 -1.75 -2.04 -12.37
C VAL A 93 -1.51 -3.10 -11.30
N VAL A 94 -2.57 -3.80 -10.89
CA VAL A 94 -2.46 -4.97 -10.01
C VAL A 94 -1.97 -6.17 -10.83
N GLU A 95 -0.91 -6.83 -10.38
CA GLU A 95 -0.34 -8.04 -11.01
C GLU A 95 -0.89 -9.34 -10.41
#